data_AF-A0A9D6AW82-F1
#
_entry.id   AF-A0A9D6AW82-F1
#
_cell.length_a   1.000
_cell.length_b   1.000
_cell.length_c   1.000
_cell.angle_alpha   90.00
_cell.angle_beta   90.00
_cell.angle_gamma   90.00
#
_symmetry.space_group_name_H-M   'P 1'
#
loop_
_entity.id
_entity.type
_entity.pdbx_description
1 polymer ?
#
loop_
_entity_poly.entity_id
_entity_poly.type
_entity_poly.pdbx_seq_one_letter_code
_entity_poly.pdbx_strand_id
1 'polypeptide(L)'
;MTEDQESKCHKIIHSHAVAGAAGNAVPVPGLGIATDMVTMTTMTMSLCAVFGGSLTEEAAKALAIATIKNTLLKQPIKTLTKELSKLIPFLGQVVAPSITVIMLEAA
;
A
#
# COMPACT_ATOMS: atom_id res chain seq x y z
N MET A 1 -3.44 -5.91 -23.55
CA MET A 1 -2.50 -4.88 -23.12
C MET A 1 -1.80 -4.39 -24.37
N THR A 2 -1.92 -3.11 -24.69
CA THR A 2 -1.16 -2.50 -25.79
C THR A 2 0.27 -2.21 -25.34
N GLU A 3 1.20 -1.97 -26.27
CA GLU A 3 2.59 -1.60 -25.95
C GLU A 3 2.65 -0.33 -25.07
N ASP A 4 1.75 0.63 -25.31
CA ASP A 4 1.61 1.82 -24.46
C ASP A 4 1.17 1.49 -23.03
N GLN A 5 0.22 0.56 -22.87
CA GLN A 5 -0.22 0.10 -21.55
C GLN A 5 0.89 -0.66 -20.83
N GLU A 6 1.63 -1.50 -21.54
CA GLU A 6 2.76 -2.25 -21.01
C GLU A 6 3.86 -1.31 -20.49
N SER A 7 4.25 -0.31 -21.29
CA SER A 7 5.23 0.70 -20.91
C SER A 7 4.80 1.50 -19.68
N LYS A 8 3.52 1.88 -19.60
CA LYS A 8 2.95 2.56 -18.42
C LYS A 8 2.96 1.67 -17.18
N CYS A 9 2.54 0.42 -17.30
CA CYS A 9 2.58 -0.55 -16.20
C CYS A 9 4.00 -0.74 -15.66
N HIS A 10 5.00 -0.92 -16.54
CA HIS A 10 6.40 -1.05 -16.12
C HIS A 10 6.91 0.17 -15.36
N LYS A 11 6.62 1.38 -15.85
CA LYS A 11 7.01 2.62 -15.14
C LYS A 11 6.35 2.70 -13.76
N ILE A 12 5.07 2.41 -13.66
CA ILE A 12 4.34 2.43 -12.38
C ILE A 12 4.93 1.41 -11.41
N ILE A 13 5.17 0.18 -11.85
CA ILE A 13 5.71 -0.89 -11.03
C ILE A 13 7.12 -0.54 -10.54
N HIS A 14 7.99 -0.04 -11.42
CA HIS A 14 9.35 0.32 -11.03
C HIS A 14 9.39 1.51 -10.08
N SER A 15 8.63 2.58 -10.34
CA SER A 15 8.60 3.75 -9.46
C SER A 15 8.10 3.40 -8.06
N HIS A 16 7.03 2.60 -7.96
CA HIS A 16 6.52 2.15 -6.68
C HIS A 16 7.46 1.15 -6.00
N ALA A 17 8.11 0.24 -6.74
CA ALA A 17 9.09 -0.67 -6.17
C ALA A 17 10.29 0.08 -5.55
N VAL A 18 10.77 1.13 -6.21
CA VAL A 18 11.84 2.01 -5.69
C VAL A 18 11.35 2.77 -4.46
N ALA A 19 10.14 3.33 -4.49
CA ALA A 19 9.55 4.02 -3.34
C ALA A 19 9.38 3.09 -2.13
N GLY A 20 8.89 1.86 -2.35
CA GLY A 20 8.76 0.84 -1.32
C GLY A 20 10.11 0.42 -0.74
N ALA A 21 11.12 0.20 -1.59
CA ALA A 21 12.47 -0.12 -1.14
C ALA A 21 13.10 1.01 -0.33
N ALA A 22 12.93 2.27 -0.76
CA ALA A 22 13.45 3.44 -0.05
C ALA A 22 12.75 3.64 1.31
N GLY A 23 11.43 3.49 1.38
CA GLY A 23 10.68 3.63 2.63
C GLY A 23 10.89 2.48 3.62
N ASN A 24 11.33 1.31 3.15
CA ASN A 24 11.76 0.17 3.99
C ASN A 24 13.21 0.25 4.45
N ALA A 25 14.04 1.14 3.88
CA ALA A 25 15.44 1.28 4.27
C ALA A 25 15.63 1.80 5.70
N VAL A 26 14.57 2.40 6.27
CA VAL A 26 14.55 2.91 7.64
C VAL A 26 14.08 1.80 8.60
N PRO A 27 14.91 1.35 9.56
CA PRO A 27 14.59 0.23 10.45
C PRO A 27 13.66 0.67 11.61
N VAL A 28 12.46 1.14 11.27
CA VAL A 28 11.41 1.49 12.25
C VAL A 28 10.38 0.35 12.29
N PRO A 29 10.11 -0.24 13.48
CA PRO A 29 9.10 -1.27 13.62
C PRO A 29 7.75 -0.82 13.07
N GLY A 30 7.16 -1.60 12.15
CA GLY A 30 5.87 -1.31 11.52
C GLY A 30 5.89 -0.33 10.35
N LEU A 31 6.91 0.52 10.22
CA LEU A 31 7.02 1.45 9.10
C LEU A 31 7.12 0.70 7.78
N GLY A 32 7.89 -0.38 7.73
CA GLY A 32 8.03 -1.17 6.51
C GLY A 32 6.71 -1.78 6.02
N ILE A 33 5.93 -2.32 6.96
CA ILE A 33 4.59 -2.84 6.68
C ILE A 33 3.68 -1.71 6.16
N ALA A 34 3.73 -0.52 6.79
CA ALA A 34 2.95 0.64 6.37
C ALA A 34 3.29 1.06 4.93
N THR A 35 4.59 1.25 4.67
CA THR A 35 5.15 1.63 3.38
C THR A 35 4.75 0.63 2.30
N ASP A 36 4.90 -0.68 2.56
CA ASP A 36 4.53 -1.72 1.60
C ASP A 36 3.05 -1.67 1.26
N MET A 37 2.18 -1.48 2.25
CA MET A 37 0.74 -1.44 2.01
C MET A 37 0.32 -0.20 1.23
N VAL A 38 0.86 0.97 1.58
CA VAL A 38 0.62 2.22 0.83
C VAL A 38 1.10 2.05 -0.60
N THR A 39 2.33 1.55 -0.79
CA THR A 39 2.95 1.36 -2.09
C THR A 39 2.18 0.35 -2.94
N MET A 40 1.77 -0.79 -2.38
CA MET A 40 0.99 -1.79 -3.11
C MET A 40 -0.41 -1.29 -3.46
N THR A 41 -1.09 -0.59 -2.55
CA THR A 41 -2.43 -0.05 -2.82
C THR A 41 -2.38 1.01 -3.92
N THR A 42 -1.43 1.96 -3.84
CA THR A 42 -1.26 3.03 -4.83
C THR A 42 -0.78 2.49 -6.18
N MET A 43 0.11 1.48 -6.19
CA MET A 43 0.50 0.76 -7.41
C MET A 43 -0.71 0.09 -8.04
N THR A 44 -1.54 -0.62 -7.25
CA THR A 44 -2.74 -1.32 -7.75
C THR A 44 -3.74 -0.33 -8.36
N MET A 45 -3.95 0.83 -7.72
CA MET A 45 -4.83 1.88 -8.24
C MET A 45 -4.30 2.45 -9.56
N SER A 46 -3.00 2.75 -9.61
CA SER A 46 -2.35 3.27 -10.81
C SER A 46 -2.42 2.27 -11.97
N LEU A 47 -2.27 0.97 -11.68
CA LEU A 47 -2.44 -0.10 -12.68
C LEU A 47 -3.89 -0.20 -13.16
N CYS A 48 -4.88 -0.11 -12.27
CA CYS A 48 -6.30 -0.08 -12.66
C CYS A 48 -6.59 1.09 -13.62
N ALA A 49 -6.03 2.27 -13.37
CA ALA A 49 -6.19 3.44 -14.23
C ALA A 49 -5.63 3.24 -15.65
N VAL A 50 -4.52 2.49 -15.82
CA VAL A 50 -3.96 2.16 -17.15
C VAL A 50 -4.95 1.37 -18.02
N PHE A 51 -5.85 0.61 -17.41
CA PHE A 51 -6.88 -0.16 -18.09
C PHE A 51 -8.24 0.56 -18.16
N GLY A 52 -8.31 1.83 -17.76
CA GLY A 52 -9.55 2.62 -17.77
C GLY A 52 -10.51 2.32 -16.61
N GLY A 53 -10.05 1.57 -15.61
CA GLY A 53 -10.79 1.37 -14.36
C GLY A 53 -10.42 2.41 -13.31
N SER A 54 -11.37 2.83 -12.50
CA SER A 54 -11.13 3.68 -11.34
C SER A 54 -11.42 2.92 -10.06
N LEU A 55 -10.45 2.85 -9.15
CA LEU A 55 -10.71 2.44 -7.77
C LEU A 55 -11.12 3.68 -6.98
N THR A 56 -12.29 3.67 -6.33
CA THR A 56 -12.66 4.78 -5.43
C THR A 56 -11.76 4.79 -4.21
N GLU A 57 -11.61 5.95 -3.57
CA GLU A 57 -10.78 6.08 -2.37
C GLU A 57 -11.25 5.14 -1.25
N GLU A 58 -12.57 4.97 -1.11
CA GLU A 58 -13.18 4.06 -0.15
C GLU A 58 -12.87 2.60 -0.48
N ALA A 59 -12.88 2.23 -1.76
CA ALA A 59 -12.52 0.89 -2.20
C ALA A 59 -11.03 0.61 -1.96
N ALA A 60 -10.15 1.60 -2.20
CA ALA A 60 -8.72 1.49 -1.93
C ALA A 60 -8.43 1.34 -0.44
N LYS A 61 -9.05 2.18 0.40
CA LYS A 61 -8.96 2.10 1.86
C LYS A 61 -9.51 0.78 2.39
N ALA A 62 -10.65 0.32 1.90
CA ALA A 62 -11.23 -0.95 2.28
C ALA A 62 -10.32 -2.14 1.89
N LEU A 63 -9.73 -2.11 0.69
CA LEU A 63 -8.78 -3.13 0.23
C LEU A 63 -7.50 -3.13 1.05
N ALA A 64 -6.97 -1.94 1.39
CA ALA A 64 -5.80 -1.79 2.26
C ALA A 64 -6.09 -2.33 3.66
N ILE A 65 -7.23 -1.97 4.27
CA ILE A 65 -7.65 -2.47 5.59
C ILE A 65 -7.88 -3.98 5.58
N ALA A 66 -8.51 -4.52 4.53
CA ALA A 66 -8.70 -5.95 4.37
C ALA A 66 -7.37 -6.70 4.20
N THR A 67 -6.42 -6.12 3.47
CA THR A 67 -5.06 -6.64 3.29
C THR A 67 -4.29 -6.60 4.61
N ILE A 68 -4.33 -5.48 5.34
CA ILE A 68 -3.79 -5.37 6.71
C ILE A 68 -4.32 -6.51 7.57
N LYS A 69 -5.66 -6.67 7.59
CA LYS A 69 -6.31 -7.68 8.41
C LYS A 69 -5.88 -9.10 8.01
N ASN A 70 -5.80 -9.42 6.72
CA ASN A 70 -5.38 -10.74 6.24
C ASN A 70 -3.90 -11.02 6.46
N THR A 71 -3.02 -10.05 6.20
CA THR A 71 -1.57 -10.16 6.42
C THR A 71 -1.27 -10.35 7.90
N LEU A 72 -1.92 -9.56 8.76
CA LEU A 72 -1.80 -9.71 10.21
C LEU A 72 -2.32 -11.08 10.66
N LEU A 73 -3.54 -11.48 10.25
CA LEU A 73 -4.15 -12.76 10.63
C LEU A 73 -3.35 -14.00 10.20
N LYS A 74 -2.56 -13.91 9.12
CA LYS A 74 -1.71 -15.00 8.63
C LYS A 74 -0.33 -15.06 9.29
N GLN A 75 0.14 -13.99 9.93
CA GLN A 75 1.36 -14.06 10.73
C GLN A 75 1.06 -14.79 12.06
N PRO A 76 2.01 -15.53 12.66
CA PRO A 76 1.80 -16.23 13.91
C PRO A 76 1.69 -15.23 15.07
N ILE A 77 0.50 -14.62 15.22
CA ILE A 77 0.18 -13.51 16.14
C ILE A 77 0.32 -13.91 17.62
N LYS A 78 0.44 -15.19 17.98
CA LYS A 78 0.46 -15.64 19.37
C LYS A 78 1.64 -15.12 20.21
N THR A 79 2.73 -14.66 19.60
CA THR A 79 3.93 -14.17 20.33
C THR A 79 4.14 -12.64 20.23
N LEU A 80 3.51 -11.94 19.27
CA LEU A 80 3.75 -10.51 18.99
C LEU A 80 2.55 -9.60 19.29
N THR A 81 1.49 -10.13 19.91
CA THR A 81 0.19 -9.46 20.04
C THR A 81 0.22 -8.17 20.87
N LYS A 82 1.17 -8.02 21.81
CA LYS A 82 1.22 -6.88 22.73
C LYS A 82 1.86 -5.63 22.11
N GLU A 83 2.80 -5.82 21.20
CA GLU A 83 3.48 -4.71 20.49
C GLU A 83 2.79 -4.43 19.15
N LEU A 84 2.29 -5.46 18.45
CA LEU A 84 1.47 -5.26 17.24
C LEU A 84 0.10 -4.62 17.55
N SER A 85 -0.55 -4.90 18.69
CA SER A 85 -1.84 -4.25 19.00
C SER A 85 -1.74 -2.75 19.24
N LYS A 86 -0.57 -2.25 19.66
CA LYS A 86 -0.26 -0.81 19.72
C LYS A 86 0.11 -0.24 18.36
N LEU A 87 0.69 -1.06 17.49
CA LEU A 87 1.14 -0.66 16.16
C LEU A 87 -0.01 -0.61 15.14
N ILE A 88 -1.06 -1.43 15.30
CA ILE A 88 -2.26 -1.45 14.44
C ILE A 88 -2.95 -0.07 14.33
N PRO A 89 -3.27 0.63 15.43
CA PRO A 89 -3.87 1.96 15.34
C PRO A 89 -2.91 2.96 14.68
N PHE A 90 -1.60 2.84 14.93
CA PHE A 90 -0.59 3.70 14.30
C PHE A 90 -0.45 3.43 12.79
N LEU A 91 -0.45 2.15 12.38
CA LEU A 91 -0.42 1.71 10.98
C LEU A 91 -1.65 2.21 10.23
N GLY A 92 -2.85 2.03 10.77
CA GLY A 92 -4.07 2.55 10.16
C GLY A 92 -4.06 4.08 10.02
N GLN A 93 -3.53 4.79 11.03
CA GLN A 93 -3.38 6.24 11.03
C GLN A 93 -2.31 6.76 10.06
N VAL A 94 -1.30 5.97 9.69
CA VAL A 94 -0.28 6.39 8.72
C VAL A 94 -0.68 5.99 7.31
N VAL A 95 -1.18 4.76 7.12
CA VAL A 95 -1.50 4.19 5.79
C VAL A 95 -2.68 4.88 5.15
N ALA A 96 -3.75 5.16 5.90
CA ALA A 96 -4.94 5.81 5.35
C ALA A 96 -4.67 7.22 4.78
N PRO A 97 -4.00 8.15 5.49
CA PRO A 97 -3.71 9.47 4.93
C PRO A 97 -2.64 9.43 3.84
N SER A 98 -1.66 8.53 3.91
CA SER A 98 -0.64 8.44 2.85
C SER A 98 -1.22 7.92 1.53
N ILE A 99 -2.17 6.98 1.56
CA ILE A 99 -2.95 6.60 0.38
C ILE A 99 -3.76 7.80 -0.15
N THR A 100 -4.46 8.54 0.72
CA THR A 100 -5.23 9.73 0.32
C THR A 100 -4.34 10.81 -0.32
N VAL A 101 -3.17 11.11 0.26
CA VAL A 101 -2.24 12.12 -0.28
C VAL A 101 -1.73 11.71 -1.66
N ILE A 102 -1.25 10.46 -1.81
CA ILE A 102 -0.75 9.98 -3.10
C ILE A 102 -1.88 9.94 -4.14
N MET A 103 -3.09 9.61 -3.73
CA MET A 103 -4.26 9.64 -4.60
C MET A 103 -4.62 11.08 -5.03
N LEU A 104 -4.50 12.06 -4.13
CA LEU A 104 -4.72 13.47 -4.45
C LEU A 104 -3.66 14.03 -5.41
N GLU A 105 -2.42 13.56 -5.30
CA GLU A 105 -1.32 13.93 -6.21
C GLU A 105 -1.35 13.18 -7.55
N ALA A 106 -2.05 12.04 -7.62
CA ALA A 106 -2.18 11.23 -8.83
C ALA A 106 -3.46 11.51 -9.65
N ALA A 107 -4.40 12.29 -9.12
CA ALA A 107 -5.64 12.73 -9.78
C ALA A 107 -5.43 14.03 -10.58
#